data_AF-A0A220SA59-F1
#
_entry.id   AF-A0A220SA59-F1
#
_cell.length_a   1.000
_cell.length_b   1.000
_cell.length_c   1.000
_cell.angle_alpha   90.00
_cell.angle_beta   90.00
_cell.angle_gamma   90.00
#
_symmetry.space_group_name_H-M   'P 1'
#
loop_
_entity.id
_entity.type
_entity.pdbx_description
1 polymer ?
#
loop_
_entity_poly.entity_id
_entity_poly.type
_entity_poly.pdbx_seq_one_letter_code
_entity_poly.pdbx_strand_id
1 'polypeptide(L)'
;MNTKTIFLFLFLITTFKIFAYPIEPRPLRKLIIESENIVYAKVKDIKENKLAKPSDWNNSHIAILVIQEVLQGKLNTQTIEVYFSPEFSCPMPAHYKKGTTVLAFLDKNKDEEGYKTHALSYGAKILKKEKYSIYKNRIIEMQKILEIKDENEKKIKTTDWLVDCSLDPVTREEGIFDLTSNTNFMYFAEDTNKKPTYEFELNEIQKNKLRAAFFAAKKIDTLDLEMVDLVKKENDKELLDFLILNFKKQNEKENVGDQFMMMKIADLTNRNDLKQIIKKSYDTEIFDKDYFKIQKQIVKEFVSKL
;
A
#
# COMPACT_ATOMS: atom_id res chain seq x y z
N MET A 1 -0.67 -38.07 36.69
CA MET A 1 -0.84 -37.28 35.45
C MET A 1 0.39 -37.52 34.59
N ASN A 2 0.23 -38.02 33.37
CA ASN A 2 1.35 -38.51 32.56
C ASN A 2 2.20 -37.31 32.10
N THR A 3 3.53 -37.36 32.29
CA THR A 3 4.45 -36.24 31.99
C THR A 3 4.39 -35.78 30.53
N LYS A 4 3.98 -36.68 29.61
CA LYS A 4 3.72 -36.36 28.19
C LYS A 4 2.54 -35.42 27.96
N THR A 5 1.52 -35.45 28.83
CA THR A 5 0.32 -34.60 28.70
C THR A 5 0.61 -33.15 29.14
N ILE A 6 1.55 -32.95 30.06
CA ILE A 6 1.95 -31.63 30.55
C ILE A 6 2.76 -30.87 29.48
N PHE A 7 3.63 -31.54 28.74
CA PHE A 7 4.42 -30.92 27.65
C PHE A 7 3.56 -30.49 26.46
N LEU A 8 2.50 -31.24 26.13
CA LEU A 8 1.57 -30.87 25.05
C LEU A 8 0.78 -29.59 25.40
N PHE A 9 0.43 -29.42 26.69
CA PHE A 9 -0.25 -28.21 27.18
C PHE A 9 0.68 -27.00 27.27
N LEU A 10 1.96 -27.20 27.65
CA LEU A 10 2.96 -26.13 27.68
C LEU A 10 3.29 -25.60 26.27
N PHE A 11 3.27 -26.44 25.23
CA PHE A 11 3.51 -26.01 23.85
C PHE A 11 2.33 -25.23 23.24
N LEU A 12 1.12 -25.43 23.75
CA LEU A 12 -0.09 -24.70 23.33
C LEU A 12 -0.19 -23.30 23.95
N ILE A 13 0.53 -23.02 25.05
CA ILE A 13 0.50 -21.72 25.75
C ILE A 13 1.62 -20.78 25.25
N THR A 14 2.63 -21.30 24.55
CA THR A 14 3.54 -20.47 23.74
C THR A 14 2.90 -20.17 22.38
N THR A 15 1.75 -19.51 22.38
CA THR A 15 1.30 -18.79 21.19
C THR A 15 2.29 -17.66 20.98
N PHE A 16 3.33 -17.92 20.19
CA PHE A 16 4.13 -16.84 19.62
C PHE A 16 3.16 -15.85 19.02
N LYS A 17 3.24 -14.59 19.46
CA LYS A 17 2.53 -13.51 18.80
C LYS A 17 3.11 -13.42 17.39
N ILE A 18 2.52 -14.15 16.45
CA ILE A 18 2.84 -14.06 15.03
C ILE A 18 2.28 -12.71 14.61
N PHE A 19 3.06 -11.66 14.86
CA PHE A 19 2.79 -10.37 14.27
C PHE A 19 3.06 -10.51 12.78
N ALA A 20 2.00 -10.41 11.99
CA ALA A 20 2.12 -10.14 10.58
C ALA A 20 2.87 -8.81 10.45
N TYR A 21 4.13 -8.85 10.03
CA TYR A 21 4.89 -7.64 9.72
C TYR A 21 4.50 -7.23 8.30
N PRO A 22 3.63 -6.22 8.13
CA PRO A 22 3.35 -5.73 6.80
C PRO A 22 4.65 -5.18 6.21
N ILE A 23 4.93 -5.52 4.96
CA ILE A 23 6.06 -4.94 4.24
C ILE A 23 5.72 -3.51 3.83
N GLU A 24 6.74 -2.65 3.79
CA GLU A 24 6.60 -1.30 3.24
C GLU A 24 5.99 -1.39 1.83
N PRO A 25 4.97 -0.56 1.51
CA PRO A 25 4.44 -0.48 0.16
C PRO A 25 5.53 -0.24 -0.88
N ARG A 26 5.39 -0.87 -2.04
CA ARG A 26 6.31 -0.71 -3.17
C ARG A 26 5.56 0.00 -4.31
N PRO A 27 5.51 1.35 -4.31
CA PRO A 27 4.83 2.12 -5.33
C PRO A 27 5.53 2.03 -6.68
N LEU A 28 4.81 2.38 -7.74
CA LEU A 28 5.23 2.27 -9.13
C LEU A 28 6.64 2.82 -9.42
N ARG A 29 7.03 3.96 -8.86
CA ARG A 29 8.38 4.53 -9.07
C ARG A 29 9.46 3.55 -8.60
N LYS A 30 9.34 3.00 -7.38
CA LYS A 30 10.30 2.02 -6.84
C LYS A 30 10.32 0.77 -7.70
N LEU A 31 9.15 0.25 -8.11
CA LEU A 31 9.07 -0.91 -9.00
C LEU A 31 9.79 -0.66 -10.35
N ILE A 32 9.66 0.54 -10.93
CA ILE A 32 10.34 0.90 -12.18
C ILE A 32 11.86 0.95 -12.00
N ILE A 33 12.34 1.58 -10.91
CA ILE A 33 13.77 1.74 -10.64
C ILE A 33 14.43 0.40 -10.29
N GLU A 34 13.77 -0.42 -9.48
CA GLU A 34 14.37 -1.58 -8.84
C GLU A 34 14.28 -2.86 -9.67
N SER A 35 13.29 -2.98 -10.56
CA SER A 35 13.09 -4.21 -11.34
C SER A 35 14.02 -4.31 -12.56
N GLU A 36 14.53 -5.51 -12.82
CA GLU A 36 15.38 -5.74 -14.00
C GLU A 36 14.57 -5.74 -15.31
N ASN A 37 13.34 -6.26 -15.27
CA ASN A 37 12.47 -6.36 -16.44
C ASN A 37 11.03 -5.95 -16.08
N ILE A 38 10.37 -5.28 -17.01
CA ILE A 38 8.95 -4.91 -16.89
C ILE A 38 8.24 -5.38 -18.15
N VAL A 39 7.21 -6.21 -17.97
CA VAL A 39 6.48 -6.79 -19.09
C VAL A 39 4.98 -6.67 -18.93
N TYR A 40 4.29 -6.52 -20.05
CA TYR A 40 2.86 -6.79 -20.15
C TYR A 40 2.66 -8.13 -20.84
N ALA A 41 1.99 -9.05 -20.16
CA ALA A 41 1.89 -10.43 -20.60
C ALA A 41 0.54 -11.04 -20.29
N LYS A 42 0.17 -12.08 -21.05
CA LYS A 42 -0.98 -12.93 -20.75
C LYS A 42 -0.53 -14.14 -19.93
N VAL A 43 -1.20 -14.40 -18.81
CA VAL A 43 -0.99 -15.61 -18.01
C VAL A 43 -1.61 -16.79 -18.75
N LYS A 44 -0.78 -17.57 -19.43
CA LYS A 44 -1.22 -18.73 -20.22
C LYS A 44 -1.60 -19.90 -19.33
N ASP A 45 -0.77 -20.18 -18.33
CA ASP A 45 -0.97 -21.29 -17.42
C ASP A 45 -0.32 -21.04 -16.06
N ILE A 46 -0.72 -21.82 -15.06
CA ILE A 46 -0.11 -21.88 -13.74
C ILE A 46 0.08 -23.36 -13.40
N LYS A 47 1.29 -23.76 -13.02
CA LYS A 47 1.64 -25.14 -12.67
C LYS A 47 2.37 -25.19 -11.33
N GLU A 48 2.23 -26.30 -10.62
CA GLU A 48 3.07 -26.58 -9.45
C GLU A 48 4.53 -26.77 -9.89
N ASN A 49 5.46 -26.24 -9.11
CA ASN A 49 6.88 -26.49 -9.28
C ASN A 49 7.26 -27.82 -8.61
N LYS A 50 7.31 -28.90 -9.39
CA LYS A 50 7.68 -30.24 -8.88
C LYS A 50 9.13 -30.34 -8.38
N LEU A 51 9.97 -29.35 -8.70
CA LEU A 51 11.35 -29.28 -8.24
C LEU A 51 11.50 -28.46 -6.95
N ALA A 52 10.43 -27.79 -6.50
CA ALA A 52 10.45 -27.03 -5.26
C ALA A 52 10.78 -27.96 -4.09
N LYS A 53 11.80 -27.60 -3.32
CA LYS A 53 12.14 -28.29 -2.09
C LYS A 53 11.06 -27.98 -1.04
N PRO A 54 10.77 -28.86 -0.07
CA PRO A 54 9.86 -28.54 1.03
C PRO A 54 10.25 -27.29 1.84
N SER A 55 11.53 -26.91 1.79
CA SER A 55 12.08 -25.69 2.39
C SER A 55 12.13 -24.49 1.43
N ASP A 56 11.76 -24.64 0.16
CA ASP A 56 11.67 -23.54 -0.79
C ASP A 56 10.28 -22.91 -0.72
N TRP A 57 10.24 -21.84 0.06
CA TRP A 57 9.01 -21.18 0.38
C TRP A 57 8.61 -20.27 -0.78
N ASN A 58 9.50 -19.84 -1.68
CA ASN A 58 9.21 -18.77 -2.64
C ASN A 58 8.90 -19.23 -4.07
N ASN A 59 9.07 -20.53 -4.37
CA ASN A 59 8.98 -21.06 -5.74
C ASN A 59 8.05 -22.28 -5.86
N SER A 60 6.98 -22.38 -5.06
CA SER A 60 6.08 -23.56 -5.08
C SER A 60 5.29 -23.69 -6.40
N HIS A 61 5.10 -22.58 -7.12
CA HIS A 61 4.34 -22.49 -8.36
C HIS A 61 5.09 -21.73 -9.45
N ILE A 62 4.69 -21.97 -10.70
CA ILE A 62 5.24 -21.35 -11.90
C ILE A 62 4.09 -20.79 -12.73
N ALA A 63 4.09 -19.47 -12.95
CA ALA A 63 3.23 -18.81 -13.91
C ALA A 63 3.91 -18.77 -15.28
N ILE A 64 3.21 -19.27 -16.31
CA ILE A 64 3.68 -19.23 -17.69
C ILE A 64 3.13 -17.98 -18.37
N LEU A 65 3.99 -17.01 -18.65
CA LEU A 65 3.61 -15.72 -19.20
C LEU A 65 3.96 -15.65 -20.69
N VAL A 66 2.95 -15.32 -21.52
CA VAL A 66 3.16 -14.99 -22.94
C VAL A 66 3.31 -13.49 -23.06
N ILE A 67 4.53 -13.05 -23.39
CA ILE A 67 4.90 -11.64 -23.49
C ILE A 67 4.15 -10.99 -24.65
N GLN A 68 3.45 -9.91 -24.36
CA GLN A 68 2.78 -9.06 -25.35
C GLN A 68 3.61 -7.80 -25.62
N GLU A 69 4.23 -7.25 -24.58
CA GLU A 69 5.09 -6.08 -24.68
C GLU A 69 6.17 -6.10 -23.58
N VAL A 70 7.37 -5.65 -23.93
CA VAL A 70 8.48 -5.43 -23.00
C VAL A 70 8.67 -3.93 -22.83
N LEU A 71 8.54 -3.44 -21.59
CA LEU A 71 8.68 -2.02 -21.24
C LEU A 71 10.07 -1.72 -20.65
N GLN A 72 10.75 -2.72 -20.10
CA GLN A 72 12.09 -2.60 -19.53
C GLN A 72 12.80 -3.95 -19.57
N GLY A 73 14.12 -3.92 -19.73
CA GLY A 73 14.96 -5.10 -19.82
C GLY A 73 15.10 -5.64 -21.25
N LYS A 74 15.76 -6.79 -21.39
CA LYS A 74 16.02 -7.45 -22.68
C LYS A 74 15.57 -8.91 -22.59
N LEU A 75 14.36 -9.18 -23.07
CA LEU A 75 13.79 -10.51 -23.13
C LEU A 75 13.78 -10.99 -24.58
N ASN A 76 14.45 -12.11 -24.84
CA ASN A 76 14.59 -12.67 -26.19
C ASN A 76 13.56 -13.78 -26.49
N THR A 77 12.66 -14.06 -25.55
CA THR A 77 11.67 -15.13 -25.67
C THR A 77 10.25 -14.57 -25.58
N GLN A 78 9.33 -15.16 -26.35
CA GLN A 78 7.91 -14.79 -26.32
C GLN A 78 7.17 -15.37 -25.11
N THR A 79 7.75 -16.39 -24.47
CA THR A 79 7.20 -17.01 -23.26
C THR A 79 8.30 -17.07 -22.19
N ILE A 80 7.92 -16.76 -20.96
CA ILE A 80 8.79 -16.86 -19.78
C ILE A 80 8.10 -17.62 -18.66
N GLU A 81 8.90 -18.20 -17.78
CA GLU A 81 8.45 -18.82 -16.53
C GLU A 81 8.73 -17.87 -15.37
N VAL A 82 7.69 -17.61 -14.57
CA VAL A 82 7.80 -16.78 -13.36
C VAL A 82 7.46 -17.62 -12.14
N TYR A 83 8.43 -17.78 -11.26
CA TYR A 83 8.32 -18.54 -10.02
C TYR A 83 7.67 -17.67 -8.94
N PHE A 84 6.72 -18.25 -8.20
CA PHE A 84 6.03 -17.60 -7.08
C PHE A 84 5.43 -18.65 -6.15
N SER A 85 4.94 -18.21 -4.99
CA SER A 85 4.24 -19.08 -4.03
C SER A 85 2.94 -18.45 -3.53
N PRO A 86 1.76 -18.99 -3.90
CA PRO A 86 0.47 -18.43 -3.51
C PRO A 86 0.09 -18.69 -2.04
N GLU A 87 0.83 -19.52 -1.31
CA GLU A 87 0.38 -20.02 0.01
C GLU A 87 0.63 -19.07 1.19
N PHE A 88 1.38 -17.98 1.02
CA PHE A 88 1.58 -17.01 2.10
C PHE A 88 0.42 -16.03 2.24
N SER A 89 0.11 -15.66 3.49
CA SER A 89 -0.85 -14.58 3.78
C SER A 89 -0.17 -13.25 4.04
N CYS A 90 1.04 -13.23 4.61
CA CYS A 90 1.77 -12.00 4.93
C CYS A 90 3.30 -12.21 4.88
N PRO A 91 4.04 -11.42 4.08
CA PRO A 91 3.53 -10.47 3.09
C PRO A 91 2.72 -11.16 1.98
N MET A 92 1.78 -10.44 1.39
CA MET A 92 0.92 -11.00 0.33
C MET A 92 1.78 -11.34 -0.90
N PRO A 93 1.73 -12.60 -1.38
CA PRO A 93 2.57 -13.05 -2.48
C PRO A 93 2.11 -12.46 -3.82
N ALA A 94 2.96 -12.59 -4.84
CA ALA A 94 2.57 -12.28 -6.21
C ALA A 94 1.33 -13.07 -6.61
N HIS A 95 0.37 -12.42 -7.28
CA HIS A 95 -0.85 -13.07 -7.71
C HIS A 95 -0.94 -13.16 -9.23
N TYR A 96 -1.06 -14.38 -9.72
CA TYR A 96 -1.29 -14.69 -11.13
C TYR A 96 -2.58 -15.47 -11.28
N LYS A 97 -3.34 -15.17 -12.35
CA LYS A 97 -4.58 -15.87 -12.67
C LYS A 97 -4.59 -16.28 -14.14
N LYS A 98 -4.80 -17.57 -14.40
CA LYS A 98 -4.87 -18.09 -15.77
C LYS A 98 -5.90 -17.32 -16.61
N GLY A 99 -5.51 -16.94 -17.82
CA GLY A 99 -6.33 -16.22 -18.78
C GLY A 99 -6.35 -14.70 -18.62
N THR A 100 -5.78 -14.14 -17.56
CA THR A 100 -5.71 -12.69 -17.38
C THR A 100 -4.45 -12.08 -17.98
N THR A 101 -4.45 -10.75 -18.16
CA THR A 101 -3.26 -9.96 -18.48
C THR A 101 -2.66 -9.36 -17.22
N VAL A 102 -1.34 -9.36 -17.13
CA VAL A 102 -0.57 -8.88 -15.99
C VAL A 102 0.51 -7.91 -16.47
N LEU A 103 0.64 -6.79 -15.76
CA LEU A 103 1.84 -5.97 -15.76
C LEU A 103 2.76 -6.52 -14.66
N ALA A 104 3.86 -7.14 -15.06
CA ALA A 104 4.77 -7.82 -14.15
C ALA A 104 6.13 -7.11 -14.11
N PHE A 105 6.60 -6.87 -12.89
CA PHE A 105 7.93 -6.34 -12.56
C PHE A 105 8.76 -7.54 -12.08
N LEU A 106 9.86 -7.82 -12.75
CA LEU A 106 10.55 -9.11 -12.68
C LEU A 106 12.04 -8.93 -12.47
N ASP A 107 12.60 -9.78 -11.62
CA ASP A 107 14.03 -9.98 -11.47
C ASP A 107 14.41 -11.34 -12.03
N LYS A 108 15.61 -11.46 -12.62
CA LYS A 108 16.12 -12.76 -13.04
C LYS A 108 16.38 -13.63 -11.81
N ASN A 109 16.00 -14.91 -11.88
CA ASN A 109 16.38 -15.84 -10.82
C ASN A 109 17.90 -16.08 -10.89
N LYS A 110 18.58 -16.01 -9.73
CA LYS A 110 20.05 -16.17 -9.68
C LYS A 110 20.46 -17.63 -9.83
N ASP A 111 19.62 -18.54 -9.35
CA ASP A 111 19.95 -19.95 -9.18
C ASP A 111 19.25 -20.86 -10.21
N GLU A 112 18.31 -20.33 -11.01
CA GLU A 112 17.49 -21.10 -11.95
C GLU A 112 17.23 -20.34 -13.25
N GLU A 113 16.89 -21.07 -14.32
CA GLU A 113 16.38 -20.45 -15.54
C GLU A 113 14.96 -19.94 -15.30
N GLY A 114 14.79 -18.61 -15.38
CA GLY A 114 13.49 -17.94 -15.31
C GLY A 114 13.53 -16.66 -14.48
N TYR A 115 12.36 -16.25 -14.03
CA TYR A 115 12.16 -14.96 -13.34
C TYR A 115 11.40 -15.14 -12.04
N LYS A 116 11.53 -14.16 -11.15
CA LYS A 116 10.67 -14.01 -9.97
C LYS A 116 9.99 -12.66 -10.00
N THR A 117 8.83 -12.55 -9.36
CA THR A 117 8.16 -11.25 -9.20
C THR A 117 8.93 -10.37 -8.23
N HIS A 118 9.33 -9.19 -8.69
CA HIS A 118 9.90 -8.17 -7.84
C HIS A 118 8.84 -7.68 -6.84
N ALA A 119 9.19 -7.48 -5.56
CA ALA A 119 8.26 -6.94 -4.56
C ALA A 119 6.92 -7.69 -4.37
N LEU A 120 6.90 -9.01 -4.54
CA LEU A 120 5.74 -9.88 -4.24
C LEU A 120 4.45 -9.41 -4.95
N SER A 121 3.35 -9.22 -4.21
CA SER A 121 2.05 -8.75 -4.75
C SER A 121 2.13 -7.40 -5.47
N TYR A 122 3.02 -6.49 -5.05
CA TYR A 122 3.13 -5.17 -5.69
C TYR A 122 3.65 -5.26 -7.13
N GLY A 123 4.53 -6.21 -7.42
CA GLY A 123 5.11 -6.39 -8.75
C GLY A 123 4.27 -7.20 -9.72
N ALA A 124 3.07 -7.66 -9.36
CA ALA A 124 2.17 -8.37 -10.26
C ALA A 124 0.78 -7.72 -10.27
N LYS A 125 0.55 -6.83 -11.24
CA LYS A 125 -0.70 -6.08 -11.37
C LYS A 125 -1.58 -6.69 -12.46
N ILE A 126 -2.68 -7.33 -12.08
CA ILE A 126 -3.69 -7.82 -13.05
C ILE A 126 -4.50 -6.62 -13.53
N LEU A 127 -4.26 -6.21 -14.79
CA LEU A 127 -4.83 -5.00 -15.37
C LEU A 127 -5.65 -5.33 -16.62
N LYS A 128 -6.80 -4.65 -16.75
CA LYS A 128 -7.49 -4.54 -18.04
C LYS A 128 -6.72 -3.61 -18.98
N LYS A 129 -6.97 -3.74 -20.28
CA LYS A 129 -6.24 -3.00 -21.32
C LYS A 129 -6.30 -1.48 -21.14
N GLU A 130 -7.44 -0.94 -20.69
CA GLU A 130 -7.63 0.50 -20.51
C GLU A 130 -6.79 1.05 -19.34
N LYS A 131 -6.68 0.27 -18.25
CA LYS A 131 -5.81 0.63 -17.12
C LYS A 131 -4.33 0.47 -17.47
N TYR A 132 -4.01 -0.55 -18.25
CA TYR A 132 -2.64 -0.81 -18.69
C TYR A 132 -2.05 0.38 -19.47
N SER A 133 -2.81 1.02 -20.36
CA SER A 133 -2.28 2.19 -21.09
C SER A 133 -1.86 3.34 -20.18
N ILE A 134 -2.56 3.55 -19.07
CA ILE A 134 -2.22 4.59 -18.09
C ILE A 134 -0.91 4.22 -17.39
N TYR A 135 -0.80 2.98 -16.87
CA TYR A 135 0.43 2.49 -16.25
C TYR A 135 1.63 2.54 -17.21
N LYS A 136 1.44 2.12 -18.46
CA LYS A 136 2.47 2.18 -19.50
C LYS A 136 2.99 3.61 -19.70
N ASN A 137 2.09 4.59 -19.81
CA ASN A 137 2.48 5.99 -19.96
C ASN A 137 3.27 6.46 -18.74
N ARG A 138 2.82 6.15 -17.52
CA ARG A 138 3.54 6.50 -16.29
C ARG A 138 4.93 5.87 -16.20
N ILE A 139 5.07 4.62 -16.64
CA ILE A 139 6.37 3.93 -16.72
C ILE A 139 7.32 4.67 -17.67
N ILE A 140 6.87 4.98 -18.88
CA ILE A 140 7.68 5.67 -19.90
C ILE A 140 8.06 7.08 -19.44
N GLU A 141 7.14 7.81 -18.80
CA GLU A 141 7.42 9.13 -18.22
C GLU A 141 8.53 9.04 -17.16
N MET A 142 8.42 8.10 -16.21
CA MET A 142 9.42 7.93 -15.17
C MET A 142 10.77 7.50 -15.76
N GLN A 143 10.81 6.59 -16.73
CA GLN A 143 12.04 6.22 -17.42
C GLN A 143 12.75 7.43 -18.03
N LYS A 144 12.01 8.36 -18.67
CA LYS A 144 12.57 9.61 -19.18
C LYS A 144 13.08 10.53 -18.06
N ILE A 145 12.39 10.59 -16.92
CA ILE A 145 12.85 11.37 -15.76
C ILE A 145 14.17 10.81 -15.22
N LEU A 146 14.34 9.48 -15.20
CA LEU A 146 15.56 8.83 -14.73
C LEU A 146 16.78 9.14 -15.62
N GLU A 147 16.58 9.49 -16.89
CA GLU A 147 17.64 9.89 -17.82
C GLU A 147 18.15 11.34 -17.59
N ILE A 148 17.42 12.16 -16.83
CA ILE A 148 17.83 13.54 -16.52
C ILE A 148 19.11 13.53 -15.68
N LYS A 149 20.11 14.32 -16.09
CA LYS A 149 21.42 14.39 -15.40
C LYS A 149 21.43 15.38 -14.23
N ASP A 150 20.66 16.46 -14.35
CA ASP A 150 20.56 17.44 -13.27
C ASP A 150 19.65 16.89 -12.15
N GLU A 151 20.23 16.66 -10.97
CA GLU A 151 19.51 16.02 -9.86
C GLU A 151 18.38 16.89 -9.30
N ASN A 152 18.50 18.22 -9.37
CA ASN A 152 17.44 19.13 -8.92
C ASN A 152 16.25 19.07 -9.89
N GLU A 153 16.50 19.14 -11.19
CA GLU A 153 15.48 18.99 -12.22
C GLU A 153 14.82 17.61 -12.13
N LYS A 154 15.61 16.53 -11.98
CA LYS A 154 15.10 15.16 -11.80
C LYS A 154 14.18 15.08 -10.57
N LYS A 155 14.58 15.67 -9.44
CA LYS A 155 13.75 15.70 -8.22
C LYS A 155 12.43 16.43 -8.47
N ILE A 156 12.46 17.62 -9.08
CA ILE A 156 11.26 18.41 -9.40
C ILE A 156 10.31 17.61 -10.30
N LYS A 157 10.85 17.02 -11.39
CA LYS A 157 10.05 16.22 -12.34
C LYS A 157 9.49 14.95 -11.70
N THR A 158 10.24 14.31 -10.81
CA THR A 158 9.76 13.17 -10.04
C THR A 158 8.59 13.58 -9.15
N THR A 159 8.69 14.71 -8.44
CA THR A 159 7.58 15.22 -7.61
C THR A 159 6.35 15.58 -8.44
N ASP A 160 6.52 16.25 -9.59
CA ASP A 160 5.40 16.52 -10.51
C ASP A 160 4.73 15.22 -10.99
N TRP A 161 5.52 14.22 -11.37
CA TRP A 161 5.02 12.91 -11.79
C TRP A 161 4.24 12.19 -10.68
N LEU A 162 4.70 12.27 -9.43
CA LEU A 162 4.00 11.69 -8.29
C LEU A 162 2.67 12.38 -8.00
N VAL A 163 2.63 13.70 -8.11
CA VAL A 163 1.39 14.48 -8.02
C VAL A 163 0.43 14.04 -9.12
N ASP A 164 0.89 13.96 -10.37
CA ASP A 164 0.05 13.54 -11.49
C ASP A 164 -0.45 12.09 -11.34
N CYS A 165 0.36 11.19 -10.79
CA CYS A 165 -0.08 9.82 -10.45
C CYS A 165 -1.19 9.84 -9.39
N SER A 166 -1.07 10.68 -8.36
CA SER A 166 -2.06 10.84 -7.27
C SER A 166 -3.41 11.40 -7.75
N LEU A 167 -3.40 12.16 -8.86
CA LEU A 167 -4.60 12.75 -9.46
C LEU A 167 -5.35 11.78 -10.38
N ASP A 168 -4.68 10.77 -10.93
CA ASP A 168 -5.30 9.77 -11.81
C ASP A 168 -5.89 8.60 -11.00
N PRO A 169 -7.20 8.29 -11.11
CA PRO A 169 -7.84 7.21 -10.35
C PRO A 169 -7.19 5.82 -10.49
N VAL A 170 -6.46 5.55 -11.59
CA VAL A 170 -5.82 4.26 -11.84
C VAL A 170 -4.47 4.14 -11.14
N THR A 171 -3.76 5.26 -10.95
CA THR A 171 -2.42 5.29 -10.33
C THR A 171 -2.38 6.08 -9.02
N ARG A 172 -3.56 6.42 -8.47
CA ARG A 172 -3.71 7.25 -7.28
C ARG A 172 -2.90 6.72 -6.10
N GLU A 173 -3.02 5.41 -5.83
CA GLU A 173 -2.27 4.72 -4.77
C GLU A 173 -0.75 4.81 -4.96
N GLU A 174 -0.28 4.75 -6.21
CA GLU A 174 1.15 4.79 -6.53
C GLU A 174 1.76 6.14 -6.17
N GLY A 175 1.04 7.23 -6.50
CA GLY A 175 1.48 8.59 -6.20
C GLY A 175 1.42 8.90 -4.71
N ILE A 176 0.30 8.56 -4.06
CA ILE A 176 0.09 8.84 -2.64
C ILE A 176 1.13 8.09 -1.80
N PHE A 177 1.28 6.78 -1.97
CA PHE A 177 2.20 5.99 -1.14
C PHE A 177 3.65 6.45 -1.22
N ASP A 178 4.10 6.96 -2.36
CA ASP A 178 5.47 7.47 -2.47
C ASP A 178 5.61 8.85 -1.81
N LEU A 179 4.62 9.73 -2.01
CA LEU A 179 4.57 11.05 -1.37
C LEU A 179 4.44 10.96 0.15
N THR A 180 3.82 9.90 0.68
CA THR A 180 3.52 9.69 2.11
C THR A 180 4.35 8.56 2.74
N SER A 181 5.35 8.02 2.04
CA SER A 181 6.07 6.78 2.41
C SER A 181 6.62 6.75 3.84
N ASN A 182 6.96 7.91 4.42
CA ASN A 182 7.47 8.04 5.79
C ASN A 182 6.42 8.46 6.82
N THR A 183 5.13 8.43 6.45
CA THR A 183 3.97 8.79 7.29
C THR A 183 2.82 7.79 7.18
N ASN A 184 3.05 6.66 6.52
CA ASN A 184 2.03 5.63 6.37
C ASN A 184 1.54 5.17 7.77
N PHE A 185 0.27 4.77 7.87
CA PHE A 185 -0.33 4.23 9.10
C PHE A 185 0.55 3.18 9.80
N MET A 186 1.35 2.41 9.05
CA MET A 186 2.30 1.44 9.61
C MET A 186 3.41 2.08 10.45
N TYR A 187 3.83 3.30 10.13
CA TYR A 187 4.87 4.04 10.86
C TYR A 187 4.40 4.43 12.28
N PHE A 188 3.11 4.73 12.44
CA PHE A 188 2.53 5.09 13.73
C PHE A 188 2.41 3.92 14.71
N ALA A 189 2.53 2.67 14.23
CA ALA A 189 2.54 1.50 15.11
C ALA A 189 3.83 1.39 15.93
N GLU A 190 4.93 2.02 15.50
CA GLU A 190 6.24 1.87 16.13
C GLU A 190 6.66 3.06 17.01
N ASP A 191 6.32 4.30 16.64
CA ASP A 191 6.69 5.48 17.44
C ASP A 191 5.81 6.71 17.11
N THR A 192 4.83 7.00 17.95
CA THR A 192 3.93 8.16 17.78
C THR A 192 4.63 9.52 17.94
N ASN A 193 5.89 9.56 18.41
CA ASN A 193 6.62 10.80 18.66
C ASN A 193 7.56 11.20 17.51
N LYS A 194 7.75 10.36 16.50
CA LYS A 194 8.57 10.72 15.33
C LYS A 194 7.80 11.62 14.39
N LYS A 195 8.43 12.75 14.04
CA LYS A 195 7.89 13.65 13.01
C LYS A 195 7.99 12.98 11.64
N PRO A 196 6.91 13.04 10.84
CA PRO A 196 6.97 12.83 9.40
C PRO A 196 8.20 13.44 8.74
N THR A 197 8.93 12.65 7.95
CA THR A 197 9.97 13.18 7.05
C THR A 197 9.58 12.89 5.62
N TYR A 198 9.12 13.89 4.85
CA TYR A 198 8.79 13.67 3.44
C TYR A 198 10.05 13.68 2.58
N GLU A 199 10.21 12.69 1.69
CA GLU A 199 11.29 12.68 0.70
C GLU A 199 11.10 13.82 -0.33
N PHE A 200 9.83 14.12 -0.64
CA PHE A 200 9.44 15.09 -1.65
C PHE A 200 8.80 16.33 -1.01
N GLU A 201 9.39 17.50 -1.29
CA GLU A 201 8.81 18.77 -0.90
C GLU A 201 7.86 19.26 -1.98
N LEU A 202 6.59 19.45 -1.61
CA LEU A 202 5.57 19.95 -2.52
C LEU A 202 5.58 21.48 -2.58
N ASN A 203 5.57 22.04 -3.78
CA ASN A 203 5.31 23.46 -3.97
C ASN A 203 3.81 23.79 -3.85
N GLU A 204 3.47 25.07 -3.75
CA GLU A 204 2.07 25.51 -3.55
C GLU A 204 1.14 25.13 -4.71
N ILE A 205 1.64 25.08 -5.95
CA ILE A 205 0.82 24.66 -7.10
C ILE A 205 0.45 23.17 -6.95
N GLN A 206 1.42 22.32 -6.61
CA GLN A 206 1.22 20.89 -6.39
C GLN A 206 0.28 20.62 -5.20
N LYS A 207 0.49 21.31 -4.07
CA LYS A 207 -0.42 21.22 -2.91
C LYS A 207 -1.84 21.61 -3.27
N ASN A 208 -2.04 22.72 -4.01
CA ASN A 208 -3.36 23.16 -4.41
C ASN A 208 -4.05 22.16 -5.35
N LYS A 209 -3.31 21.52 -6.27
CA LYS A 209 -3.84 20.45 -7.12
C LYS A 209 -4.32 19.25 -6.29
N LEU A 210 -3.46 18.74 -5.40
CA LEU A 210 -3.81 17.62 -4.53
C LEU A 210 -4.98 17.95 -3.61
N ARG A 211 -5.00 19.18 -3.06
CA ARG A 211 -6.09 19.69 -2.23
C ARG A 211 -7.41 19.70 -2.98
N ALA A 212 -7.44 20.27 -4.18
CA ALA A 212 -8.64 20.31 -5.02
C ALA A 212 -9.16 18.89 -5.31
N ALA A 213 -8.26 17.96 -5.63
CA ALA A 213 -8.63 16.56 -5.85
C ALA A 213 -9.16 15.87 -4.58
N PHE A 214 -8.60 16.18 -3.42
CA PHE A 214 -9.07 15.67 -2.13
C PHE A 214 -10.49 16.13 -1.82
N PHE A 215 -10.80 17.42 -1.97
CA PHE A 215 -12.16 17.94 -1.77
C PHE A 215 -13.17 17.45 -2.82
N ALA A 216 -12.71 17.12 -4.03
CA ALA A 216 -13.55 16.59 -5.10
C ALA A 216 -13.86 15.09 -4.95
N ALA A 217 -13.22 14.38 -4.02
CA ALA A 217 -13.42 12.95 -3.83
C ALA A 217 -14.85 12.64 -3.35
N LYS A 218 -15.53 11.69 -4.02
CA LYS A 218 -16.91 11.31 -3.68
C LYS A 218 -17.02 10.56 -2.35
N LYS A 219 -15.96 9.83 -2.00
CA LYS A 219 -15.79 9.07 -0.77
C LYS A 219 -14.34 9.26 -0.36
N ILE A 220 -14.11 9.47 0.93
CA ILE A 220 -12.79 9.48 1.54
C ILE A 220 -12.54 8.09 2.10
N ASP A 221 -11.51 7.42 1.60
CA ASP A 221 -11.00 6.18 2.15
C ASP A 221 -9.70 6.39 2.95
N THR A 222 -9.12 5.30 3.47
CA THR A 222 -7.90 5.35 4.26
C THR A 222 -6.72 5.92 3.49
N LEU A 223 -6.62 5.66 2.19
CA LEU A 223 -5.55 6.18 1.34
C LEU A 223 -5.69 7.69 1.17
N ASP A 224 -6.91 8.18 0.94
CA ASP A 224 -7.17 9.62 0.83
C ASP A 224 -6.78 10.36 2.12
N LEU A 225 -6.97 9.74 3.29
CA LEU A 225 -6.59 10.34 4.56
C LEU A 225 -5.07 10.52 4.72
N GLU A 226 -4.25 9.75 4.00
CA GLU A 226 -2.80 10.01 3.96
C GLU A 226 -2.48 11.35 3.27
N MET A 227 -3.33 11.81 2.34
CA MET A 227 -3.15 13.10 1.68
C MET A 227 -3.35 14.29 2.62
N VAL A 228 -4.04 14.13 3.75
CA VAL A 228 -4.32 15.24 4.69
C VAL A 228 -3.03 15.94 5.10
N ASP A 229 -1.98 15.18 5.42
CA ASP A 229 -0.73 15.79 5.86
C ASP A 229 0.05 16.46 4.73
N LEU A 230 -0.21 16.10 3.47
CA LEU A 230 0.38 16.74 2.29
C LEU A 230 -0.29 18.09 1.97
N VAL A 231 -1.59 18.22 2.25
CA VAL A 231 -2.42 19.36 1.78
C VAL A 231 -2.89 20.30 2.89
N LYS A 232 -2.65 19.96 4.16
CA LYS A 232 -3.06 20.79 5.30
C LYS A 232 -2.30 22.12 5.32
N LYS A 233 -3.03 23.17 5.65
CA LYS A 233 -2.48 24.50 5.95
C LYS A 233 -2.40 24.71 7.47
N GLU A 234 -1.72 25.77 7.89
CA GLU A 234 -1.78 26.20 9.28
C GLU A 234 -3.22 26.65 9.61
N ASN A 235 -3.78 26.16 10.72
CA ASN A 235 -5.14 26.49 11.16
C ASN A 235 -6.24 26.23 10.10
N ASP A 236 -6.12 25.11 9.38
CA ASP A 236 -6.95 24.78 8.22
C ASP A 236 -8.39 24.38 8.56
N LYS A 237 -9.23 25.38 8.84
CA LYS A 237 -10.64 25.18 9.18
C LYS A 237 -11.45 24.51 8.07
N GLU A 238 -11.18 24.83 6.81
CA GLU A 238 -11.88 24.24 5.66
C GLU A 238 -11.66 22.72 5.60
N LEU A 239 -10.40 22.28 5.75
CA LEU A 239 -10.07 20.86 5.79
C LEU A 239 -10.68 20.16 6.99
N LEU A 240 -10.64 20.81 8.17
CA LEU A 240 -11.25 20.30 9.39
C LEU A 240 -12.77 20.10 9.22
N ASP A 241 -13.49 21.12 8.75
CA ASP A 241 -14.94 21.07 8.56
C ASP A 241 -15.32 19.97 7.56
N PHE A 242 -14.54 19.81 6.49
CA PHE A 242 -14.74 18.73 5.51
C PHE A 242 -14.52 17.34 6.09
N LEU A 243 -13.47 17.13 6.89
CA LEU A 243 -13.24 15.85 7.56
C LEU A 243 -14.34 15.54 8.57
N ILE A 244 -14.76 16.51 9.39
CA ILE A 244 -15.85 16.34 10.36
C ILE A 244 -17.15 15.96 9.65
N LEU A 245 -17.49 16.65 8.54
CA LEU A 245 -18.68 16.36 7.76
C LEU A 245 -18.66 14.93 7.19
N ASN A 246 -17.53 14.52 6.58
CA ASN A 246 -17.38 13.17 6.04
C ASN A 246 -17.41 12.11 7.15
N PHE A 247 -16.75 12.37 8.28
CA PHE A 247 -16.76 11.48 9.43
C PHE A 247 -18.17 11.26 9.97
N LYS A 248 -18.95 12.33 10.19
CA LYS A 248 -20.35 12.23 10.65
C LYS A 248 -21.19 11.42 9.66
N LYS A 249 -21.08 11.71 8.35
CA LYS A 249 -21.82 11.02 7.28
C LYS A 249 -21.51 9.53 7.18
N GLN A 250 -20.24 9.12 7.37
CA GLN A 250 -19.86 7.70 7.34
C GLN A 250 -20.41 6.95 8.57
N ASN A 251 -20.35 7.59 9.74
CA ASN A 251 -20.77 6.98 11.01
C ASN A 251 -22.28 6.83 11.18
N GLU A 252 -23.09 7.62 10.48
CA GLU A 252 -24.55 7.44 10.45
C GLU A 252 -24.98 6.05 9.96
N LYS A 253 -24.19 5.44 9.06
CA LYS A 253 -24.54 4.16 8.41
C LYS A 253 -23.84 2.97 9.05
N GLU A 254 -22.55 3.09 9.35
CA GLU A 254 -21.70 1.91 9.58
C GLU A 254 -21.34 1.71 11.06
N ASN A 255 -21.43 2.75 11.92
CA ASN A 255 -21.08 2.69 13.35
C ASN A 255 -19.69 2.10 13.67
N VAL A 256 -18.83 1.95 12.67
CA VAL A 256 -17.42 1.60 12.81
C VAL A 256 -16.67 2.81 12.28
N GLY A 257 -16.31 3.72 13.18
CA GLY A 257 -15.62 4.94 12.80
C GLY A 257 -14.22 4.62 12.31
N ASP A 258 -13.81 5.29 11.24
CA ASP A 258 -12.44 5.26 10.76
C ASP A 258 -11.55 5.95 11.80
N GLN A 259 -10.83 5.15 12.59
CA GLN A 259 -9.88 5.63 13.60
C GLN A 259 -8.84 6.57 12.99
N PHE A 260 -8.44 6.35 11.74
CA PHE A 260 -7.48 7.19 11.06
C PHE A 260 -8.06 8.57 10.77
N MET A 261 -9.36 8.65 10.41
CA MET A 261 -10.05 9.94 10.25
C MET A 261 -10.17 10.69 11.58
N MET A 262 -10.45 9.98 12.68
CA MET A 262 -10.47 10.57 14.02
C MET A 262 -9.12 11.18 14.38
N MET A 263 -8.02 10.48 14.10
CA MET A 263 -6.66 11.01 14.31
C MET A 263 -6.43 12.29 13.54
N LYS A 264 -6.74 12.32 12.24
CA LYS A 264 -6.55 13.55 11.43
C LYS A 264 -7.35 14.72 11.97
N ILE A 265 -8.58 14.50 12.45
CA ILE A 265 -9.40 15.54 13.09
C ILE A 265 -8.79 16.01 14.41
N ALA A 266 -8.33 15.09 15.26
CA ALA A 266 -7.71 15.44 16.54
C ALA A 266 -6.37 16.20 16.36
N ASP A 267 -5.62 15.86 15.32
CA ASP A 267 -4.36 16.54 14.97
C ASP A 267 -4.62 17.95 14.43
N LEU A 268 -5.58 18.13 13.52
CA LEU A 268 -5.93 19.44 12.97
C LEU A 268 -6.52 20.40 14.02
N THR A 269 -7.26 19.87 15.00
CA THR A 269 -7.81 20.67 16.10
C THR A 269 -6.83 20.92 17.23
N ASN A 270 -5.74 20.15 17.28
CA ASN A 270 -4.81 20.09 18.41
C ASN A 270 -5.51 19.90 19.78
N ARG A 271 -6.63 19.19 19.83
CA ARG A 271 -7.46 19.00 21.03
C ARG A 271 -7.04 17.77 21.83
N ASN A 272 -6.59 17.98 23.07
CA ASN A 272 -6.16 16.89 23.95
C ASN A 272 -7.29 15.93 24.35
N ASP A 273 -8.52 16.42 24.49
CA ASP A 273 -9.67 15.58 24.82
C ASP A 273 -9.99 14.59 23.69
N LEU A 274 -9.90 15.01 22.42
CA LEU A 274 -10.05 14.13 21.25
C LEU A 274 -8.91 13.09 21.17
N LYS A 275 -7.67 13.50 21.41
CA LYS A 275 -6.50 12.59 21.45
C LYS A 275 -6.65 11.52 22.54
N GLN A 276 -7.19 11.87 23.70
CA GLN A 276 -7.46 10.90 24.77
C GLN A 276 -8.53 9.87 24.38
N ILE A 277 -9.57 10.27 23.64
CA ILE A 277 -10.59 9.33 23.14
C ILE A 277 -9.97 8.33 22.16
N ILE A 278 -9.13 8.81 21.24
CA ILE A 278 -8.40 7.95 20.29
C ILE A 278 -7.47 6.98 21.02
N LYS A 279 -6.78 7.43 22.06
CA LYS A 279 -5.90 6.56 22.86
C LYS A 279 -6.66 5.36 23.45
N LYS A 280 -7.87 5.56 23.97
CA LYS A 280 -8.74 4.45 24.44
C LYS A 280 -8.95 3.39 23.34
N SER A 281 -9.01 3.84 22.09
CA SER A 281 -9.19 2.98 20.93
C SER A 281 -8.01 2.04 20.71
N TYR A 282 -6.79 2.56 20.87
CA TYR A 282 -5.55 1.79 20.77
C TYR A 282 -5.32 0.87 21.96
N ASP A 283 -5.73 1.30 23.16
CA ASP A 283 -5.61 0.52 24.38
C ASP A 283 -6.65 -0.63 24.45
N THR A 284 -7.61 -0.70 23.51
CA THR A 284 -8.61 -1.77 23.45
C THR A 284 -8.03 -3.00 22.76
N GLU A 285 -8.04 -4.15 23.45
CA GLU A 285 -7.55 -5.42 22.89
C GLU A 285 -8.43 -5.91 21.73
N ILE A 286 -7.83 -6.15 20.57
CA ILE A 286 -8.53 -6.61 19.35
C ILE A 286 -9.27 -7.95 19.57
N PHE A 287 -8.78 -8.77 20.49
CA PHE A 287 -9.37 -10.09 20.82
C PHE A 287 -10.39 -10.04 21.96
N ASP A 288 -10.71 -8.86 22.49
CA ASP A 288 -11.78 -8.71 23.46
C ASP A 288 -13.13 -9.04 22.80
N LYS A 289 -13.94 -9.88 23.46
CA LYS A 289 -15.30 -10.23 23.01
C LYS A 289 -16.21 -9.00 22.84
N ASP A 290 -15.94 -7.93 23.58
CA ASP A 290 -16.66 -6.67 23.56
C ASP A 290 -15.97 -5.61 22.68
N TYR A 291 -14.89 -5.95 21.96
CA TYR A 291 -14.10 -5.02 21.13
C TYR A 291 -14.99 -4.14 20.25
N PHE A 292 -15.87 -4.72 19.44
CA PHE A 292 -16.76 -3.96 18.56
C PHE A 292 -17.72 -3.03 19.30
N LYS A 293 -18.19 -3.44 20.48
CA LYS A 293 -19.08 -2.63 21.33
C LYS A 293 -18.32 -1.45 21.92
N ILE A 294 -17.09 -1.68 22.39
CA ILE A 294 -16.18 -0.65 22.92
C ILE A 294 -15.85 0.35 21.81
N GLN A 295 -15.43 -0.12 20.63
CA GLN A 295 -15.13 0.73 19.47
C GLN A 295 -16.32 1.62 19.09
N LYS A 296 -17.53 1.06 19.06
CA LYS A 296 -18.75 1.83 18.80
C LYS A 296 -19.02 2.91 19.86
N GLN A 297 -18.71 2.63 21.14
CA GLN A 297 -18.84 3.63 22.21
C GLN A 297 -17.80 4.73 22.08
N ILE A 298 -16.55 4.40 21.77
CA ILE A 298 -15.46 5.35 21.54
C ILE A 298 -15.82 6.30 20.39
N VAL A 299 -16.32 5.76 19.28
CA VAL A 299 -16.75 6.55 18.11
C VAL A 299 -17.91 7.50 18.49
N LYS A 300 -18.90 7.03 19.25
CA LYS A 300 -19.99 7.89 19.75
C LYS A 300 -19.49 9.00 20.67
N GLU A 301 -18.57 8.67 21.58
CA GLU A 301 -17.92 9.65 22.46
C GLU A 301 -17.21 10.72 21.62
N PHE A 302 -16.43 10.30 20.61
CA PHE A 302 -15.75 11.21 19.71
C PHE A 302 -16.72 12.13 18.97
N VAL A 303 -17.76 11.59 18.33
CA VAL A 303 -18.79 12.37 17.62
C VAL A 303 -19.45 13.39 18.54
N SER A 304 -19.72 13.05 19.81
CA SER A 304 -20.35 13.98 20.77
C SER A 304 -19.49 15.19 21.12
N LYS A 305 -18.19 15.13 20.85
CA LYS A 305 -17.20 16.19 21.13
C LYS A 305 -16.86 17.04 19.90
N LEU A 306 -17.33 16.66 18.71
CA LEU A 306 -17.15 17.36 17.42
C LEU A 306 -18.25 18.41 17.18
#